data_AF-A0A3R9NQS7-F1
#
_entry.id   AF-A0A3R9NQS7-F1
#
_cell.length_a   1.000
_cell.length_b   1.000
_cell.length_c   1.000
_cell.angle_alpha   90.00
_cell.angle_beta   90.00
_cell.angle_gamma   90.00
#
_symmetry.space_group_name_H-M   'P 1'
#
loop_
_entity.id
_entity.type
_entity.pdbx_description
1 polymer ?
#
loop_
_entity_poly.entity_id
_entity_poly.type
_entity_poly.pdbx_seq_one_letter_code
_entity_poly.pdbx_strand_id
1 'polypeptide(L)'
;MLLFDNIAKAAKDFFVEETSPDGPSVAAPRSLPGQPTPTFSGGSTSAAFQAAPLLTQPEQRHLDHIRQLLSGDGKDFMAFTKMVTSLQASGLSGPILYQTAFNAFAAVTSLELPALLKSAEQFELKLTSDRNSILERHREKVGEIRIPNVPPSPLVQLQQQEQQLQTGLADLARQLEEAQQRLLAVRQELQQQQQKATAALASYELAHAAAAAELKAHQQAVQAFLLK
;
A
#
# COMPACT_ATOMS: atom_id res chain seq x y z
N MET A 1 17.77 2.30 -26.27
CA MET A 1 16.78 3.25 -26.82
C MET A 1 15.48 2.53 -27.19
N LEU A 2 14.71 2.04 -26.21
CA LEU A 2 13.43 1.31 -26.46
C LEU A 2 12.29 1.75 -25.52
N LEU A 3 12.50 2.79 -24.69
CA LEU A 3 11.47 3.30 -23.77
C LEU A 3 10.63 4.45 -24.33
N PHE A 4 11.05 5.07 -25.45
CA PHE A 4 10.34 6.24 -26.00
C PHE A 4 9.20 5.88 -26.97
N ASP A 5 9.15 4.64 -27.48
CA ASP A 5 8.08 4.21 -28.41
C ASP A 5 6.73 3.94 -27.73
N ASN A 6 6.73 3.59 -26.45
CA ASN A 6 5.48 3.26 -25.75
C ASN A 6 4.67 4.48 -25.31
N ILE A 7 5.32 5.64 -25.13
CA ILE A 7 4.63 6.87 -24.73
C ILE A 7 3.96 7.55 -25.94
N ALA A 8 4.57 7.46 -27.12
CA ALA A 8 3.99 8.00 -28.36
C ALA A 8 2.73 7.23 -28.83
N LYS A 9 2.61 5.94 -28.48
CA LYS A 9 1.44 5.11 -28.82
C LYS A 9 0.23 5.44 -27.94
N ALA A 10 0.44 5.72 -26.65
CA ALA A 10 -0.62 6.09 -25.71
C ALA A 10 -1.20 7.51 -25.96
N ALA A 11 -0.39 8.43 -26.50
CA ALA A 11 -0.85 9.79 -26.80
C ALA A 11 -1.72 9.88 -28.07
N LYS A 12 -1.71 8.85 -28.92
CA LYS A 12 -2.49 8.82 -30.17
C LYS A 12 -3.92 8.31 -30.00
N ASP A 13 -4.18 7.54 -28.92
CA ASP A 13 -5.52 7.07 -28.55
C ASP A 13 -6.33 8.09 -27.73
N PHE A 14 -5.74 9.22 -27.34
CA PHE A 14 -6.42 10.29 -26.60
C PHE A 14 -6.97 11.42 -27.50
N PHE A 15 -6.68 11.38 -28.80
CA PHE A 15 -6.98 12.46 -29.76
C PHE A 15 -7.77 11.98 -30.99
N VAL A 16 -8.58 10.93 -30.85
CA VAL A 16 -9.63 10.60 -31.82
C VAL A 16 -10.94 11.18 -31.32
N GLU A 17 -11.28 12.32 -31.89
CA GLU A 17 -12.58 12.96 -31.82
C GLU A 17 -13.50 12.26 -32.84
N GLU A 18 -14.47 11.47 -32.38
CA GLU A 18 -15.57 10.99 -33.22
C GLU A 18 -16.90 11.02 -32.44
N THR A 19 -17.61 12.13 -32.63
CA THR A 19 -19.04 12.26 -32.91
C THR A 19 -20.06 11.50 -32.06
N SER A 20 -20.90 12.26 -31.35
CA SER A 20 -22.23 11.88 -30.84
C SER A 20 -23.15 11.32 -31.94
N PRO A 21 -24.27 10.61 -31.61
CA PRO A 21 -25.49 11.29 -31.14
C PRO A 21 -26.36 10.48 -30.17
N ASP A 22 -26.77 11.09 -29.06
CA ASP A 22 -28.17 11.10 -28.58
C ASP A 22 -28.21 11.94 -27.29
N GLY A 23 -28.76 13.14 -27.39
CA GLY A 23 -29.01 14.01 -26.23
C GLY A 23 -30.35 13.69 -25.56
N PRO A 24 -30.95 14.64 -24.82
CA PRO A 24 -30.35 15.60 -23.89
C PRO A 24 -30.99 15.43 -22.48
N SER A 25 -30.35 15.93 -21.42
CA SER A 25 -31.17 16.36 -20.28
C SER A 25 -30.58 17.56 -19.54
N VAL A 26 -31.51 18.46 -19.24
CA VAL A 26 -31.38 19.88 -18.95
C VAL A 26 -30.92 20.13 -17.52
N ALA A 27 -30.23 21.26 -17.35
CA ALA A 27 -29.82 21.94 -16.13
C ALA A 27 -30.85 21.98 -14.98
N ALA A 28 -30.37 22.07 -13.73
CA ALA A 28 -30.72 23.13 -12.74
C ALA A 28 -29.84 22.99 -11.45
N PRO A 29 -29.85 23.93 -10.48
CA PRO A 29 -28.68 24.77 -10.20
C PRO A 29 -28.15 24.65 -8.75
N ARG A 30 -26.98 25.27 -8.55
CA ARG A 30 -26.25 25.39 -7.28
C ARG A 30 -26.92 26.41 -6.35
N SER A 31 -27.25 26.00 -5.13
CA SER A 31 -27.83 26.87 -4.09
C SER A 31 -26.76 27.65 -3.31
N LEU A 32 -26.98 28.96 -3.12
CA LEU A 32 -26.21 29.88 -2.28
C LEU A 32 -26.80 29.97 -0.84
N PRO A 33 -26.05 30.49 0.14
CA PRO A 33 -26.32 30.32 1.57
C PRO A 33 -27.22 31.42 2.17
N GLY A 34 -28.11 31.02 3.07
CA GLY A 34 -28.71 31.90 4.08
C GLY A 34 -30.25 31.94 4.10
N GLN A 35 -30.89 31.16 4.99
CA GLN A 35 -31.96 31.61 5.90
C GLN A 35 -32.42 30.47 6.86
N PRO A 36 -33.03 30.81 8.02
CA PRO A 36 -33.01 30.00 9.24
C PRO A 36 -34.30 29.21 9.60
N THR A 37 -34.10 28.11 10.35
CA THR A 37 -34.90 27.54 11.47
C THR A 37 -36.37 27.10 11.24
N PRO A 38 -36.85 25.98 11.84
CA PRO A 38 -37.09 25.91 13.29
C PRO A 38 -36.60 24.63 14.00
N THR A 39 -36.23 24.85 15.26
CA THR A 39 -36.03 23.91 16.36
C THR A 39 -37.31 23.16 16.73
N PHE A 40 -37.23 21.85 16.91
CA PHE A 40 -38.14 21.10 17.79
C PHE A 40 -37.32 20.39 18.87
N SER A 41 -37.49 20.89 20.11
CA SER A 41 -37.15 20.21 21.34
C SER A 41 -38.16 19.08 21.59
N GLY A 42 -37.66 17.88 21.84
CA GLY A 42 -38.44 16.75 22.31
C GLY A 42 -37.54 15.81 23.10
N GLY A 43 -37.25 16.18 24.35
CA GLY A 43 -36.56 15.30 25.29
C GLY A 43 -37.49 14.18 25.73
N SER A 44 -36.96 12.96 25.78
CA SER A 44 -37.50 11.87 26.59
C SER A 44 -36.34 10.96 26.99
N THR A 45 -36.05 11.04 28.28
CA THR A 45 -35.19 10.17 29.06
C THR A 45 -35.69 8.72 29.08
N SER A 46 -34.75 7.81 29.37
CA SER A 46 -34.96 6.42 29.82
C SER A 46 -35.14 5.37 28.72
N ALA A 47 -34.04 4.71 28.35
CA ALA A 47 -33.78 3.37 28.85
C ALA A 47 -32.40 2.92 28.35
N ALA A 48 -31.49 2.67 29.27
CA ALA A 48 -30.34 1.81 29.00
C ALA A 48 -30.86 0.41 28.69
N PHE A 49 -31.20 0.17 27.43
CA PHE A 49 -31.21 -1.19 26.92
C PHE A 49 -29.76 -1.63 26.86
N GLN A 50 -29.41 -2.56 27.75
CA GLN A 50 -28.24 -3.41 27.59
C GLN A 50 -28.31 -3.97 26.16
N ALA A 51 -27.49 -3.42 25.27
CA ALA A 51 -27.26 -4.01 23.98
C ALA A 51 -26.60 -5.37 24.24
N ALA A 52 -27.38 -6.44 24.16
CA ALA A 52 -26.81 -7.76 23.92
C ALA A 52 -25.86 -7.61 22.72
N PRO A 53 -24.62 -8.11 22.80
CA PRO A 53 -23.68 -7.95 21.71
C PRO A 53 -24.30 -8.61 20.48
N LEU A 54 -24.63 -7.79 19.48
CA LEU A 54 -25.01 -8.25 18.16
C LEU A 54 -23.78 -8.97 17.62
N LEU A 55 -23.79 -10.31 17.72
CA LEU A 55 -22.77 -11.17 17.14
C LEU A 55 -22.54 -10.74 15.71
N THR A 56 -21.32 -10.31 15.44
CA THR A 56 -20.93 -9.89 14.10
C THR A 56 -20.91 -11.12 13.20
N GLN A 57 -21.25 -10.95 11.91
CA GLN A 57 -21.24 -12.06 10.96
C GLN A 57 -19.94 -12.91 10.95
N PRO A 58 -18.72 -12.36 11.13
CA PRO A 58 -17.52 -13.18 11.27
C PRO A 58 -17.48 -14.00 12.56
N GLU A 59 -17.92 -13.46 13.70
CA GLU A 59 -17.99 -14.21 14.96
C GLU A 59 -18.91 -15.42 14.81
N GLN A 60 -20.04 -15.26 14.11
CA GLN A 60 -20.94 -16.38 13.86
C GLN A 60 -20.31 -17.49 13.01
N ARG A 61 -19.54 -17.14 11.97
CA ARG A 61 -18.78 -18.13 11.19
C ARG A 61 -17.70 -18.83 12.02
N HIS A 62 -17.05 -18.12 12.94
CA HIS A 62 -16.07 -18.72 13.85
C HIS A 62 -16.72 -19.71 14.81
N LEU A 63 -17.89 -19.35 15.37
CA LEU A 63 -18.65 -20.26 16.22
C LEU A 63 -19.12 -21.50 15.45
N ASP A 64 -19.56 -21.33 14.20
CA ASP A 64 -19.97 -22.47 13.36
C ASP A 64 -18.79 -23.37 12.98
N HIS A 65 -17.63 -22.80 12.65
CA HIS A 65 -16.38 -23.56 12.42
C HIS A 65 -15.96 -24.35 13.66
N ILE A 66 -15.99 -23.73 14.85
CA ILE A 66 -15.66 -24.42 16.11
C ILE A 66 -16.68 -25.54 16.39
N ARG A 67 -17.98 -25.30 16.14
CA ARG A 67 -19.01 -26.35 16.27
C ARG A 67 -18.78 -27.52 15.32
N GLN A 68 -18.30 -27.25 14.11
CA GLN A 68 -17.92 -28.27 13.15
C GLN A 68 -16.64 -29.01 13.59
N LEU A 69 -15.65 -28.31 14.14
CA LEU A 69 -14.44 -28.92 14.67
C LEU A 69 -14.74 -29.86 15.86
N LEU A 70 -15.74 -29.49 16.66
CA LEU A 70 -16.23 -30.23 17.82
C LEU A 70 -17.37 -31.20 17.48
N SER A 71 -17.69 -31.42 16.20
CA SER A 71 -18.65 -32.45 15.83
C SER A 71 -18.00 -33.83 16.03
N GLY A 72 -18.46 -34.57 17.04
CA GLY A 72 -18.02 -35.93 17.34
C GLY A 72 -18.99 -37.01 16.84
N ASP A 73 -18.64 -38.26 17.11
CA ASP A 73 -19.32 -39.48 16.66
C ASP A 73 -20.55 -39.84 17.52
N GLY A 74 -20.96 -38.93 18.41
CA GLY A 74 -22.11 -39.12 19.31
C GLY A 74 -21.84 -40.00 20.54
N LYS A 75 -20.64 -40.60 20.65
CA LYS A 75 -20.17 -41.36 21.81
C LYS A 75 -18.99 -40.69 22.53
N ASP A 76 -18.84 -39.39 22.34
CA ASP A 76 -17.69 -38.63 22.84
C ASP A 76 -18.08 -37.62 23.93
N PHE A 77 -17.08 -36.94 24.48
CA PHE A 77 -17.24 -35.89 25.47
C PHE A 77 -18.22 -34.78 25.07
N MET A 78 -18.34 -34.47 23.78
CA MET A 78 -19.30 -33.48 23.27
C MET A 78 -20.77 -33.94 23.36
N ALA A 79 -21.02 -35.24 23.27
CA ALA A 79 -22.35 -35.81 23.49
C ALA A 79 -22.69 -35.87 24.99
N PHE A 80 -21.70 -36.20 25.82
CA PHE A 80 -21.82 -36.12 27.28
C PHE A 80 -22.13 -34.70 27.76
N THR A 81 -21.46 -33.67 27.23
CA THR A 81 -21.75 -32.27 27.59
C THR A 81 -23.16 -31.85 27.20
N LYS A 82 -23.67 -32.25 26.02
CA LYS A 82 -25.08 -32.01 25.65
C LYS A 82 -26.05 -32.64 26.65
N MET A 83 -25.76 -33.85 27.12
CA MET A 83 -26.56 -34.53 28.14
C MET A 83 -26.51 -33.80 29.48
N VAL A 84 -25.32 -33.38 29.93
CA VAL A 84 -25.15 -32.55 31.12
C VAL A 84 -25.95 -31.26 31.01
N THR A 85 -25.89 -30.55 29.87
CA THR A 85 -26.68 -29.33 29.65
C THR A 85 -28.19 -29.61 29.71
N SER A 86 -28.66 -30.74 29.19
CA SER A 86 -30.08 -31.11 29.24
C SER A 86 -30.57 -31.43 30.67
N LEU A 87 -29.76 -32.12 31.47
CA LEU A 87 -30.06 -32.43 32.87
C LEU A 87 -29.97 -31.16 33.73
N GLN A 88 -29.04 -30.26 33.41
CA GLN A 88 -28.93 -28.96 34.05
C GLN A 88 -30.16 -28.09 33.78
N ALA A 89 -30.66 -28.07 32.54
CA ALA A 89 -31.90 -27.40 32.19
C ALA A 89 -33.13 -28.00 32.92
N SER A 90 -33.03 -29.26 33.33
CA SER A 90 -34.05 -29.95 34.13
C SER A 90 -33.93 -29.66 35.64
N GLY A 91 -33.02 -28.78 36.05
CA GLY A 91 -32.86 -28.34 37.44
C GLY A 91 -31.83 -29.13 38.26
N LEU A 92 -31.15 -30.13 37.68
CA LEU A 92 -30.05 -30.82 38.36
C LEU A 92 -28.79 -29.93 38.37
N SER A 93 -28.11 -29.88 39.51
CA SER A 93 -26.90 -29.07 39.67
C SER A 93 -25.90 -29.76 40.59
N GLY A 94 -24.66 -29.25 40.60
CA GLY A 94 -23.61 -29.76 41.47
C GLY A 94 -23.11 -31.16 41.10
N PRO A 95 -22.50 -31.90 42.04
CA PRO A 95 -21.89 -33.21 41.76
C PRO A 95 -22.88 -34.26 41.25
N ILE A 96 -24.13 -34.21 41.71
CA ILE A 96 -25.19 -35.16 41.34
C ILE A 96 -25.49 -35.06 39.84
N LEU A 97 -25.43 -33.86 39.25
CA LEU A 97 -25.61 -33.65 37.81
C LEU A 97 -24.61 -34.48 36.99
N TYR A 98 -23.33 -34.38 37.29
CA TYR A 98 -22.29 -35.07 36.53
C TYR A 98 -22.32 -36.58 36.76
N GLN A 99 -22.63 -37.03 37.98
CA GLN A 99 -22.72 -38.45 38.28
C GLN A 99 -23.93 -39.11 37.62
N THR A 100 -25.10 -38.45 37.65
CA THR A 100 -26.31 -38.93 36.96
C THR A 100 -26.13 -38.90 35.44
N ALA A 101 -25.56 -37.83 34.89
CA ALA A 101 -25.25 -37.73 33.47
C ALA A 101 -24.28 -38.84 33.04
N PHE A 102 -23.22 -39.10 33.82
CA PHE A 102 -22.22 -40.12 33.48
C PHE A 102 -22.84 -41.52 33.53
N ASN A 103 -23.59 -41.85 34.58
CA ASN A 103 -24.22 -43.16 34.70
C ASN A 103 -25.19 -43.44 33.54
N ALA A 104 -26.00 -42.44 33.16
CA ALA A 104 -26.94 -42.59 32.06
C ALA A 104 -26.24 -42.59 30.69
N PHE A 105 -25.17 -41.81 30.52
CA PHE A 105 -24.35 -41.83 29.30
C PHE A 105 -23.61 -43.17 29.13
N ALA A 106 -23.00 -43.69 30.20
CA ALA A 106 -22.32 -44.97 30.21
C ALA A 106 -23.30 -46.13 29.95
N ALA A 107 -24.54 -46.05 30.47
CA ALA A 107 -25.57 -47.05 30.18
C ALA A 107 -25.96 -47.11 28.69
N VAL A 108 -25.96 -45.97 27.98
CA VAL A 108 -26.35 -45.88 26.57
C VAL A 108 -25.19 -46.18 25.62
N THR A 109 -23.98 -45.76 25.96
CA THR A 109 -22.81 -45.81 25.06
C THR A 109 -21.84 -46.95 25.39
N SER A 110 -21.97 -47.55 26.58
CA SER A 110 -21.03 -48.52 27.15
C SER A 110 -19.59 -48.00 27.23
N LEU A 111 -19.42 -46.68 27.33
CA LEU A 111 -18.12 -46.02 27.37
C LEU A 111 -17.64 -45.84 28.82
N GLU A 112 -16.39 -46.21 29.08
CA GLU A 112 -15.75 -46.06 30.39
C GLU A 112 -15.23 -44.63 30.62
N LEU A 113 -15.14 -44.21 31.89
CA LEU A 113 -14.67 -42.87 32.27
C LEU A 113 -13.31 -42.48 31.64
N PRO A 114 -12.29 -43.36 31.60
CA PRO A 114 -11.01 -43.03 30.98
C PRO A 114 -11.11 -42.81 29.46
N ALA A 115 -12.03 -43.49 28.77
CA ALA A 115 -12.24 -43.29 27.34
C ALA A 115 -12.95 -41.95 27.07
N LEU A 116 -13.91 -41.59 27.94
CA LEU A 116 -14.59 -40.30 27.87
C LEU A 116 -13.62 -39.13 28.06
N LEU A 117 -12.74 -39.22 29.07
CA LEU A 117 -11.71 -38.20 29.32
C LEU A 117 -10.69 -38.09 28.18
N LYS A 118 -10.25 -39.21 27.60
CA LYS A 118 -9.39 -39.20 26.41
C LYS A 118 -10.04 -38.48 25.23
N SER A 119 -11.35 -38.64 25.03
CA SER A 119 -12.04 -37.90 23.97
C SER A 119 -12.07 -36.39 24.23
N ALA A 120 -12.14 -35.96 25.49
CA ALA A 120 -12.05 -34.55 25.87
C ALA A 120 -10.66 -33.96 25.54
N GLU A 121 -9.59 -34.67 25.92
CA GLU A 121 -8.20 -34.29 25.60
C GLU A 121 -7.98 -34.17 24.09
N GLN A 122 -8.57 -35.08 23.29
CA GLN A 122 -8.49 -35.01 21.83
C GLN A 122 -9.16 -33.76 21.26
N PHE A 123 -10.32 -33.34 21.79
CA PHE A 123 -10.96 -32.10 21.36
C PHE A 123 -10.17 -30.86 21.79
N GLU A 124 -9.58 -30.85 22.98
CA GLU A 124 -8.71 -29.76 23.43
C GLU A 124 -7.47 -29.62 22.54
N LEU A 125 -6.85 -30.74 22.18
CA LEU A 125 -5.70 -30.75 21.29
C LEU A 125 -6.08 -30.29 19.88
N LYS A 126 -7.25 -30.70 19.36
CA LYS A 126 -7.79 -30.20 18.09
C LYS A 126 -8.04 -28.69 18.13
N LEU A 127 -8.68 -28.17 19.18
CA LEU A 127 -8.93 -26.72 19.34
C LEU A 127 -7.62 -25.92 19.42
N THR A 128 -6.66 -26.43 20.17
CA THR A 128 -5.34 -25.78 20.31
C THR A 128 -4.59 -25.77 18.98
N SER A 129 -4.63 -26.88 18.25
CA SER A 129 -4.02 -26.99 16.91
C SER A 129 -4.69 -26.04 15.91
N ASP A 130 -6.02 -26.00 15.86
CA ASP A 130 -6.78 -25.10 14.97
C ASP A 130 -6.50 -23.63 15.30
N ARG A 131 -6.52 -23.25 16.60
CA ARG A 131 -6.13 -21.92 17.07
C ARG A 131 -4.74 -21.54 16.58
N ASN A 132 -3.76 -22.44 16.72
CA ASN A 132 -2.39 -22.18 16.30
C ASN A 132 -2.30 -22.01 14.77
N SER A 133 -3.00 -22.83 13.98
CA SER A 133 -3.06 -22.69 12.52
C SER A 133 -3.70 -21.37 12.08
N ILE A 134 -4.76 -20.93 12.75
CA ILE A 134 -5.42 -19.66 12.46
C ILE A 134 -4.50 -18.48 12.80
N LEU A 135 -3.81 -18.53 13.95
CA LEU A 135 -2.85 -17.50 14.35
C LEU A 135 -1.67 -17.42 13.38
N GLU A 136 -1.16 -18.55 12.91
CA GLU A 136 -0.11 -18.61 11.90
C GLU A 136 -0.56 -17.98 10.58
N ARG A 137 -1.73 -18.36 10.06
CA ARG A 137 -2.32 -17.75 8.85
C ARG A 137 -2.61 -16.26 9.02
N HIS A 138 -3.00 -15.83 10.23
CA HIS A 138 -3.21 -14.42 10.52
C HIS A 138 -1.88 -13.65 10.44
N ARG A 139 -0.84 -14.16 11.10
CA ARG A 139 0.51 -13.57 11.06
C ARG A 139 1.09 -13.56 9.65
N GLU A 140 0.83 -14.58 8.85
CA GLU A 140 1.18 -14.62 7.42
C GLU A 140 0.47 -13.51 6.64
N LYS A 141 -0.86 -13.38 6.80
CA LYS A 141 -1.65 -12.33 6.12
C LYS A 141 -1.22 -10.93 6.50
N VAL A 142 -0.88 -10.71 7.77
CA VAL A 142 -0.39 -9.43 8.28
C VAL A 142 1.09 -9.20 7.90
N GLY A 143 1.79 -10.23 7.44
CA GLY A 143 3.20 -10.15 7.01
C GLY A 143 4.21 -10.16 8.17
N GLU A 144 3.79 -10.56 9.37
CA GLU A 144 4.65 -10.63 10.56
C GLU A 144 5.60 -11.84 10.52
N ILE A 145 5.21 -12.92 9.81
CA ILE A 145 6.05 -14.10 9.57
C ILE A 145 6.41 -14.17 8.09
N ARG A 146 7.71 -14.20 7.79
CA ARG A 146 8.23 -14.54 6.46
C ARG A 146 8.46 -16.05 6.39
N ILE A 147 7.61 -16.75 5.65
CA ILE A 147 7.80 -18.17 5.35
C ILE A 147 8.65 -18.27 4.07
N PRO A 148 9.78 -18.99 4.05
CA PRO A 148 10.51 -19.24 2.81
C PRO A 148 9.60 -20.00 1.82
N ASN A 149 9.59 -19.55 0.55
CA ASN A 149 8.75 -20.05 -0.56
C ASN A 149 7.28 -19.60 -0.63
N VAL A 150 6.81 -18.69 0.23
CA VAL A 150 5.49 -18.06 0.05
C VAL A 150 5.66 -16.63 -0.46
N PRO A 151 4.91 -16.20 -1.49
CA PRO A 151 4.97 -14.81 -1.96
C PRO A 151 4.67 -13.85 -0.79
N PRO A 152 5.49 -12.81 -0.59
CA PRO A 152 5.32 -11.88 0.53
C PRO A 152 3.92 -11.28 0.54
N SER A 153 3.38 -10.99 1.73
CA SER A 153 2.05 -10.38 1.86
C SER A 153 1.99 -9.07 1.05
N PRO A 154 0.81 -8.68 0.53
CA PRO A 154 0.69 -7.47 -0.29
C PRO A 154 1.17 -6.20 0.43
N LEU A 155 1.06 -6.16 1.76
CA LEU A 155 1.58 -5.07 2.58
C LEU A 155 3.11 -5.03 2.54
N VAL A 156 3.78 -6.17 2.68
CA VAL A 156 5.25 -6.27 2.58
C VAL A 156 5.72 -5.96 1.17
N GLN A 157 4.98 -6.38 0.14
CA GLN A 157 5.29 -6.02 -1.26
C GLN A 157 5.21 -4.51 -1.49
N LEU A 158 4.14 -3.86 -1.00
CA LEU A 158 3.98 -2.41 -1.09
C LEU A 158 5.08 -1.67 -0.33
N GLN A 159 5.44 -2.14 0.87
CA GLN A 159 6.52 -1.54 1.65
C GLN A 159 7.88 -1.66 0.94
N GLN A 160 8.17 -2.80 0.32
CA GLN A 160 9.39 -2.97 -0.50
C GLN A 160 9.38 -2.07 -1.72
N GLN A 161 8.24 -1.95 -2.40
CA GLN A 161 8.09 -1.06 -3.55
C GLN A 161 8.28 0.41 -3.15
N GLU A 162 7.72 0.84 -2.02
CA GLU A 162 7.94 2.18 -1.47
C GLU A 162 9.42 2.44 -1.20
N GLN A 163 10.12 1.49 -0.58
CA GLN A 163 11.55 1.62 -0.29
C GLN A 163 12.40 1.68 -1.56
N GLN A 164 12.05 0.90 -2.59
CA GLN A 164 12.70 0.96 -3.90
C GLN A 164 12.48 2.33 -4.58
N LEU A 165 11.26 2.87 -4.52
CA LEU A 165 10.95 4.19 -5.07
C LEU A 165 11.69 5.30 -4.32
N GLN A 166 11.75 5.25 -2.99
CA GLN A 166 12.51 6.21 -2.19
C GLN A 166 14.00 6.19 -2.53
N THR A 167 14.58 4.99 -2.70
CA THR A 167 15.99 4.84 -3.11
C THR A 167 16.20 5.41 -4.51
N GLY A 168 15.32 5.09 -5.47
CA GLY A 168 15.38 5.62 -6.83
C GLY A 168 15.26 7.15 -6.88
N LEU A 169 14.43 7.76 -6.02
CA LEU A 169 14.33 9.22 -5.91
C LEU A 169 15.62 9.84 -5.38
N ALA A 170 16.25 9.23 -4.37
CA ALA A 170 17.52 9.72 -3.84
C ALA A 170 18.65 9.66 -4.89
N ASP A 171 18.70 8.58 -5.67
CA ASP A 171 19.69 8.45 -6.75
C ASP A 171 19.43 9.45 -7.88
N LEU A 172 18.16 9.65 -8.27
CA LEU A 172 17.80 10.64 -9.29
C LEU A 172 18.15 12.06 -8.85
N ALA A 173 17.93 12.38 -7.56
CA ALA A 173 18.30 13.67 -6.98
C ALA A 173 19.82 13.89 -7.04
N ARG A 174 20.63 12.88 -6.69
CA ARG A 174 22.09 12.95 -6.82
C ARG A 174 22.55 13.15 -8.27
N GLN A 175 21.95 12.44 -9.23
CA GLN A 175 22.27 12.62 -10.65
C GLN A 175 21.93 14.03 -11.13
N LEU A 176 20.83 14.60 -10.64
CA LEU A 176 20.43 15.96 -10.97
C LEU A 176 21.40 16.98 -10.39
N GLU A 177 21.85 16.82 -9.14
CA GLU A 177 22.88 17.67 -8.53
C GLU A 177 24.20 17.61 -9.30
N GLU A 178 24.65 16.42 -9.69
CA GLU A 178 25.87 16.25 -10.46
C GLU A 178 25.75 16.90 -11.85
N ALA A 179 24.61 16.74 -12.53
CA ALA A 179 24.34 17.38 -13.81
C ALA A 179 24.31 18.91 -13.70
N GLN A 180 23.75 19.46 -12.61
CA GLN A 180 23.77 20.91 -12.36
C GLN A 180 25.20 21.43 -12.17
N GLN A 181 26.03 20.73 -11.39
CA GLN A 181 27.43 21.12 -11.18
C GLN A 181 28.21 21.11 -12.50
N ARG A 182 28.03 20.06 -13.32
CA ARG A 182 28.64 19.98 -14.66
C ARG A 182 28.18 21.13 -15.56
N LEU A 183 26.88 21.45 -15.54
CA LEU A 183 26.32 22.54 -16.33
C LEU A 183 26.91 23.90 -15.92
N LEU A 184 27.07 24.15 -14.62
CA LEU A 184 27.71 25.36 -14.12
C LEU A 184 29.18 25.45 -14.55
N ALA A 185 29.93 24.36 -14.45
CA ALA A 185 31.32 24.31 -14.89
C ALA A 185 31.47 24.62 -16.40
N VAL A 186 30.64 23.99 -17.24
CA VAL A 186 30.64 24.22 -18.69
C VAL A 186 30.27 25.67 -19.02
N ARG A 187 29.30 26.26 -18.31
CA ARG A 187 28.94 27.68 -18.51
C ARG A 187 30.11 28.61 -18.18
N GLN A 188 30.83 28.34 -17.09
CA GLN A 188 32.00 29.14 -16.71
C GLN A 188 33.13 29.00 -17.74
N GLU A 189 33.41 27.78 -18.20
CA GLU A 189 34.41 27.54 -19.23
C GLU A 189 34.06 28.26 -20.54
N LEU A 190 32.80 28.18 -20.97
CA LEU A 190 32.32 28.85 -22.18
C LEU A 190 32.45 30.38 -22.07
N GLN A 191 32.17 30.96 -20.91
CA GLN A 191 32.38 32.40 -20.67
C GLN A 191 33.87 32.77 -20.77
N GLN A 192 34.77 31.96 -20.21
CA GLN A 192 36.22 32.18 -20.32
C GLN A 192 36.71 32.03 -21.75
N GLN A 193 36.23 31.04 -22.49
CA GLN A 193 36.58 30.86 -23.91
C GLN A 193 36.10 32.04 -24.76
N GLN A 194 34.89 32.55 -24.53
CA GLN A 194 34.39 33.74 -25.20
C GLN A 194 35.27 34.97 -24.92
N GLN A 195 35.63 35.21 -23.66
CA GLN A 195 36.51 36.33 -23.29
C GLN A 195 37.88 36.21 -23.97
N LYS A 196 38.49 35.02 -23.96
CA LYS A 196 39.75 34.74 -24.65
C LYS A 196 39.65 34.98 -26.15
N ALA A 197 38.58 34.50 -26.80
CA ALA A 197 38.35 34.70 -28.23
C ALA A 197 38.20 36.19 -28.57
N THR A 198 37.44 36.95 -27.78
CA THR A 198 37.28 38.40 -28.00
C THR A 198 38.60 39.15 -27.83
N ALA A 199 39.41 38.79 -26.84
CA ALA A 199 40.72 39.40 -26.63
C ALA A 199 41.71 39.06 -27.75
N ALA A 200 41.71 37.80 -28.23
CA ALA A 200 42.53 37.37 -29.35
C ALA A 200 42.16 38.10 -30.64
N LEU A 201 40.87 38.30 -30.90
CA LEU A 201 40.39 39.07 -32.06
C LEU A 201 40.85 40.53 -31.97
N ALA A 202 40.65 41.20 -30.84
CA ALA A 202 41.09 42.59 -30.66
C ALA A 202 42.62 42.75 -30.81
N SER A 203 43.39 41.78 -30.28
CA SER A 203 44.85 41.71 -30.45
C SER A 203 45.24 41.59 -31.93
N TYR A 204 44.59 40.70 -32.67
CA TYR A 204 44.83 40.52 -34.10
C TYR A 204 44.50 41.78 -34.90
N GLU A 205 43.37 42.42 -34.63
CA GLU A 205 42.96 43.66 -35.32
C GLU A 205 43.96 44.80 -35.09
N LEU A 206 44.46 44.94 -33.85
CA LEU A 206 45.50 45.92 -33.54
C LEU A 206 46.80 45.63 -34.29
N ALA A 207 47.27 44.38 -34.26
CA ALA A 207 48.48 43.97 -34.98
C ALA A 207 48.35 44.17 -36.50
N HIS A 208 47.18 43.85 -37.06
CA HIS A 208 46.87 44.06 -38.47
C HIS A 208 46.88 45.56 -38.82
N ALA A 209 46.24 46.41 -38.01
CA ALA A 209 46.22 47.85 -38.23
C ALA A 209 47.64 48.46 -38.17
N ALA A 210 48.47 48.01 -37.21
CA ALA A 210 49.86 48.44 -37.11
C ALA A 210 50.67 48.03 -38.35
N ALA A 211 50.60 46.76 -38.76
CA ALA A 211 51.30 46.27 -39.95
C ALA A 211 50.84 46.99 -41.23
N ALA A 212 49.55 47.28 -41.37
CA ALA A 212 49.01 48.03 -42.50
C ALA A 212 49.53 49.49 -42.53
N ALA A 213 49.64 50.14 -41.36
CA ALA A 213 50.19 51.48 -41.23
C ALA A 213 51.68 51.53 -41.58
N GLU A 214 52.47 50.56 -41.10
CA GLU A 214 53.89 50.42 -41.44
C GLU A 214 54.09 50.20 -42.95
N LEU A 215 53.32 49.30 -43.56
CA LEU A 215 53.39 49.05 -45.00
C LEU A 215 53.10 50.32 -45.80
N LYS A 216 52.07 51.08 -45.41
CA LYS A 216 51.73 52.36 -46.04
C LYS A 216 52.84 53.40 -45.86
N ALA A 217 53.44 53.49 -44.68
CA ALA A 217 54.57 54.38 -44.42
C ALA A 217 55.78 54.02 -45.28
N HIS A 218 56.12 52.73 -45.41
CA HIS A 218 57.17 52.25 -46.29
C HIS A 218 56.87 52.52 -47.76
N GLN A 219 55.63 52.31 -48.21
CA GLN A 219 55.21 52.61 -49.58
C GLN A 219 55.39 54.10 -49.89
N GLN A 220 54.98 55.00 -48.98
CA GLN A 220 55.17 56.44 -49.13
C GLN A 220 56.66 56.82 -49.15
N ALA A 221 57.48 56.22 -48.29
CA ALA A 221 58.92 56.45 -48.29
C ALA A 221 59.56 55.99 -49.61
N VAL A 222 59.21 54.81 -50.11
CA VAL A 222 59.67 54.30 -51.42
C VAL A 222 59.29 55.26 -52.54
N GLN A 223 58.04 55.75 -52.57
CA GLN A 223 57.61 56.73 -53.57
C GLN A 223 58.39 58.04 -53.46
N ALA A 224 58.62 58.54 -52.25
CA ALA A 224 59.32 59.82 -52.03
C ALA A 224 60.82 59.77 -52.39
N PHE A 225 61.48 58.62 -52.17
CA PHE A 225 62.94 58.50 -52.33
C PHE A 225 63.38 57.86 -53.65
N LEU A 226 62.58 56.98 -54.26
CA LEU A 226 62.99 56.21 -55.45
C LEU A 226 62.34 56.66 -56.77
N LEU A 227 61.27 57.48 -56.73
CA LEU A 227 60.57 57.97 -57.94
C LEU A 227 60.89 59.45 -58.26
N LYS A 228 62.09 59.92 -57.90
CA LYS A 228 62.63 61.21 -58.39
C LYS A 228 63.32 61.04 -59.74
#